data_AF-A0A0G0ZFN3-F1
#
_entry.id   AF-A0A0G0ZFN3-F1
#
_cell.length_a   1.000
_cell.length_b   1.000
_cell.length_c   1.000
_cell.angle_alpha   90.00
_cell.angle_beta   90.00
_cell.angle_gamma   90.00
#
_symmetry.space_group_name_H-M   'P 1'
#
loop_
_entity.id
_entity.type
_entity.pdbx_description
1 polymer ?
#
loop_
_entity_poly.entity_id
_entity_poly.type
_entity_poly.pdbx_seq_one_letter_code
_entity_poly.pdbx_strand_id
1 'polypeptide(L)'
;MNRVNISETERKDFYMYVDEFQNFATTSFIKILSEARKYRLNLILANQYVGQVEEDVQKAIFGNAGTLISFIIGAQDAHLLAREFGQWYKEEDLVNLGSYQIIIKLAIDNLTSLPFHAVTLPLPKSINQNRQKVIKLSKERYTKKTKSTS
;
A
#
# COMPACT_ATOMS: atom_id res chain seq x y z
N MET A 1 25.63 -1.73 6.51
CA MET A 1 25.87 -1.89 5.06
C MET A 1 24.67 -1.32 4.32
N ASN A 2 24.90 -0.40 3.37
CA ASN A 2 23.83 0.20 2.58
C ASN A 2 23.41 -0.74 1.46
N ARG A 3 22.09 -0.87 1.23
CA ARG A 3 21.50 -1.76 0.22
C ARG A 3 21.97 -1.48 -1.21
N VAL A 4 22.39 -0.23 -1.46
CA VAL A 4 23.00 0.23 -2.72
C VAL A 4 24.22 -0.62 -3.12
N ASN A 5 24.97 -1.15 -2.14
CA ASN A 5 26.22 -1.89 -2.37
C ASN A 5 26.02 -3.40 -2.63
N ILE A 6 24.78 -3.90 -2.61
CA ILE A 6 24.44 -5.29 -2.89
C ILE A 6 23.95 -5.37 -4.34
N SER A 7 24.37 -6.37 -5.11
CA SER A 7 23.89 -6.58 -6.49
C SER A 7 22.37 -6.82 -6.51
N GLU A 8 21.68 -6.41 -7.57
CA GLU A 8 20.21 -6.48 -7.61
C GLU A 8 19.66 -7.90 -7.44
N THR A 9 20.35 -8.89 -8.01
CA THR A 9 19.99 -10.31 -7.92
C THR A 9 20.11 -10.89 -6.50
N GLU A 10 21.04 -10.35 -5.69
CA GLU A 10 21.26 -10.76 -4.30
C GLU A 10 20.42 -9.97 -3.30
N ARG A 11 19.77 -8.89 -3.74
CA ARG A 11 18.88 -8.11 -2.86
C ARG A 11 17.68 -8.98 -2.49
N LYS A 12 17.43 -9.12 -1.19
CA LYS A 12 16.19 -9.69 -0.67
C LYS A 12 15.05 -8.71 -0.87
N ASP A 13 13.84 -9.19 -1.14
CA ASP A 13 12.65 -8.34 -1.20
C ASP A 13 12.39 -7.70 0.16
N PHE A 14 12.02 -6.43 0.14
CA PHE A 14 11.67 -5.67 1.33
C PHE A 14 10.31 -5.04 1.14
N TYR A 15 9.40 -5.34 2.05
CA TYR A 15 8.02 -4.88 2.00
C TYR A 15 7.84 -3.76 3.01
N MET A 16 7.35 -2.62 2.53
CA MET A 16 7.07 -1.45 3.35
C MET A 16 5.59 -1.11 3.22
N TYR A 17 4.89 -1.24 4.34
CA TYR A 17 3.49 -0.88 4.49
C TYR A 17 3.43 0.50 5.14
N VAL A 18 2.78 1.44 4.47
CA VAL A 18 2.56 2.79 4.97
C VAL A 18 1.06 2.99 5.07
N ASP A 19 0.57 2.88 6.29
CA ASP A 19 -0.81 3.21 6.63
C ASP A 19 -0.94 4.72 6.84
N GLU A 20 -2.12 5.27 6.55
CA GLU A 20 -2.37 6.71 6.54
C GLU A 20 -1.28 7.50 5.77
N PHE A 21 -1.01 7.05 4.54
CA PHE A 21 0.09 7.55 3.70
C PHE A 21 0.06 9.07 3.49
N GLN A 22 -1.10 9.72 3.54
CA GLN A 22 -1.22 11.19 3.46
C GLN A 22 -0.36 11.91 4.50
N ASN A 23 -0.13 11.30 5.68
CA ASN A 23 0.73 11.87 6.72
C ASN A 23 2.23 11.86 6.35
N PHE A 24 2.59 11.07 5.34
CA PHE A 24 3.97 10.88 4.87
C PHE A 24 4.17 11.31 3.42
N ALA A 25 3.11 11.76 2.75
CA ALA A 25 3.03 12.04 1.31
C ALA A 25 3.83 13.30 0.91
N THR A 26 5.15 13.22 1.03
CA THR A 26 6.09 14.26 0.61
C THR A 26 6.55 14.03 -0.83
N THR A 27 7.05 15.09 -1.48
CA THR A 27 7.66 15.00 -2.83
C THR A 27 8.83 14.02 -2.91
N SER A 28 9.48 13.71 -1.79
CA SER A 28 10.52 12.67 -1.72
C SER A 28 9.97 11.27 -2.07
N PHE A 29 8.69 10.99 -1.80
CA PHE A 29 8.07 9.71 -2.17
C PHE A 29 7.96 9.51 -3.67
N ILE A 30 7.88 10.58 -4.47
CA ILE A 30 7.87 10.48 -5.94
C ILE A 30 9.14 9.78 -6.44
N LYS A 31 10.29 10.16 -5.86
CA LYS A 31 11.58 9.54 -6.17
C LYS A 31 11.63 8.09 -5.68
N ILE A 32 11.12 7.83 -4.46
CA ILE A 32 11.07 6.48 -3.92
C ILE A 32 10.22 5.57 -4.81
N LEU A 33 9.02 6.00 -5.22
CA LEU A 33 8.11 5.24 -6.09
C LEU A 33 8.76 4.91 -7.43
N SER A 34 9.42 5.89 -8.06
CA SER A 34 10.08 5.72 -9.36
C SER A 34 11.33 4.81 -9.31
N GLU A 35 11.99 4.70 -8.15
CA GLU A 35 13.22 3.91 -7.98
C GLU A 35 13.00 2.58 -7.25
N ALA A 36 11.84 2.36 -6.62
CA ALA A 36 11.56 1.25 -5.71
C ALA A 36 11.93 -0.13 -6.31
N ARG A 37 11.65 -0.31 -7.60
CA ARG A 37 11.91 -1.55 -8.34
C ARG A 37 13.39 -1.94 -8.32
N LYS A 38 14.29 -0.98 -8.57
CA LYS A 38 15.76 -1.20 -8.54
C LYS A 38 16.20 -1.71 -7.18
N TYR A 39 15.56 -1.24 -6.12
CA TYR A 39 15.88 -1.62 -4.76
C TYR A 39 15.17 -2.88 -4.29
N ARG A 40 14.36 -3.56 -5.11
CA ARG A 40 13.46 -4.65 -4.65
C ARG A 40 12.65 -4.23 -3.42
N LEU A 41 12.18 -2.99 -3.47
CA LEU A 41 11.31 -2.38 -2.46
C LEU A 41 9.87 -2.50 -2.95
N ASN A 42 9.07 -3.26 -2.23
CA ASN A 42 7.65 -3.42 -2.46
C ASN A 42 6.91 -2.44 -1.54
N LEU A 43 6.27 -1.44 -2.12
CA LEU A 43 5.52 -0.42 -1.39
C LEU A 43 4.04 -0.77 -1.39
N ILE A 44 3.44 -0.69 -0.22
CA ILE A 44 2.00 -0.80 -0.01
C ILE A 44 1.57 0.46 0.70
N LEU A 45 0.82 1.30 0.00
CA LEU A 45 0.36 2.59 0.50
C LEU A 45 -1.15 2.50 0.72
N ALA A 46 -1.59 2.75 1.95
CA ALA A 46 -3.00 2.82 2.30
C ALA A 46 -3.38 4.26 2.64
N ASN A 47 -4.50 4.72 2.08
CA ASN A 47 -5.05 6.06 2.27
C ASN A 47 -6.56 5.99 2.36
N GLN A 48 -7.14 6.88 3.17
CA GLN A 48 -8.59 7.02 3.28
C GLN A 48 -9.17 7.87 2.15
N TYR A 49 -8.47 8.95 1.78
CA TYR A 49 -8.92 9.91 0.77
C TYR A 49 -7.79 10.21 -0.19
N VAL A 50 -8.06 10.17 -1.50
CA VAL A 50 -7.04 10.52 -2.50
C VAL A 50 -6.76 12.02 -2.47
N GLY A 51 -7.81 12.83 -2.26
CA GLY A 51 -7.71 14.28 -2.18
C GLY A 51 -6.84 14.85 -1.04
N GLN A 52 -6.42 14.03 -0.06
CA GLN A 52 -5.47 14.46 0.99
C GLN A 52 -4.01 14.46 0.53
N VAL A 53 -3.73 13.90 -0.65
CA VAL A 53 -2.39 13.82 -1.22
C VAL A 53 -2.22 14.90 -2.28
N GLU A 54 -1.06 15.55 -2.32
CA GLU A 54 -0.72 16.52 -3.36
C GLU A 54 -0.77 15.91 -4.77
N GLU A 55 -1.24 16.68 -5.75
CA GLU A 55 -1.53 16.18 -7.12
C GLU A 55 -0.31 15.49 -7.78
N ASP A 56 0.89 16.05 -7.59
CA ASP A 56 2.13 15.47 -8.13
C ASP A 56 2.44 14.10 -7.54
N VAL A 57 2.15 13.92 -6.24
CA VAL A 57 2.33 12.63 -5.57
C VAL A 57 1.26 11.65 -6.03
N GLN A 58 0.02 12.09 -6.22
CA GLN A 58 -1.05 11.25 -6.81
C GLN A 58 -0.65 10.74 -8.19
N LYS A 59 -0.19 11.62 -9.09
CA LYS A 59 0.29 11.24 -10.43
C LYS A 59 1.42 10.23 -10.36
N ALA A 60 2.36 10.42 -9.44
CA ALA A 60 3.45 9.47 -9.24
C ALA A 60 2.96 8.10 -8.73
N ILE A 61 1.95 8.07 -7.84
CA ILE A 61 1.35 6.83 -7.35
C ILE A 61 0.66 6.11 -8.50
N PHE A 62 -0.29 6.75 -9.19
CA PHE A 62 -1.05 6.10 -10.27
C PHE A 62 -0.17 5.69 -11.46
N GLY A 63 0.90 6.45 -11.74
CA GLY A 63 1.86 6.12 -12.79
C GLY A 63 2.79 4.95 -12.47
N ASN A 64 3.04 4.65 -11.20
CA ASN A 64 4.00 3.60 -10.78
C ASN A 64 3.34 2.40 -10.08
N ALA A 65 2.11 2.55 -9.58
CA ALA A 65 1.41 1.48 -8.88
C ALA A 65 0.86 0.45 -9.88
N GLY A 66 1.47 -0.73 -9.90
CA GLY A 66 1.00 -1.83 -10.74
C GLY A 66 -0.32 -2.44 -10.24
N THR A 67 -0.53 -2.45 -8.92
CA THR A 67 -1.76 -2.96 -8.31
C THR A 67 -2.50 -1.82 -7.63
N LEU A 68 -3.81 -1.73 -7.89
CA LEU A 68 -4.70 -0.75 -7.30
C LEU A 68 -5.89 -1.48 -6.67
N ILE A 69 -6.20 -1.14 -5.42
CA ILE A 69 -7.29 -1.72 -4.64
C ILE A 69 -8.16 -0.58 -4.13
N SER A 70 -9.45 -0.61 -4.43
CA SER A 70 -10.44 0.30 -3.85
C SER A 70 -11.39 -0.47 -2.96
N PHE A 71 -11.56 0.01 -1.73
CA PHE A 71 -12.72 -0.30 -0.91
C PHE A 71 -13.85 0.71 -1.24
N ILE A 72 -14.90 0.74 -0.41
CA ILE A 72 -15.89 1.81 -0.45
C ILE A 72 -15.21 3.17 -0.27
N ILE A 73 -15.57 4.11 -1.14
CA ILE A 73 -15.03 5.45 -1.18
C ILE A 73 -16.14 6.48 -1.45
N GLY A 74 -15.82 7.76 -1.23
CA GLY A 74 -16.73 8.85 -1.56
C GLY A 74 -16.78 9.18 -3.06
N ALA A 75 -17.81 9.90 -3.48
CA ALA A 75 -18.05 10.26 -4.89
C ALA A 75 -16.87 11.01 -5.54
N GLN A 76 -16.20 11.89 -4.79
CA GLN A 76 -15.08 12.67 -5.30
C GLN A 76 -13.90 11.78 -5.73
N ASP A 77 -13.53 10.81 -4.91
CA ASP A 77 -12.46 9.86 -5.24
C ASP A 77 -12.93 8.84 -6.30
N ALA A 78 -14.23 8.55 -6.36
CA ALA A 78 -14.79 7.58 -7.28
C ALA A 78 -14.61 8.02 -8.74
N HIS A 79 -14.77 9.33 -9.01
CA HIS A 79 -14.49 9.90 -10.32
C HIS A 79 -13.07 9.60 -10.81
N LEU A 80 -12.08 9.76 -9.93
CA LEU A 80 -10.68 9.52 -10.24
C LEU A 80 -10.42 8.02 -10.43
N LEU A 81 -10.84 7.19 -9.48
CA LEU A 81 -10.58 5.75 -9.53
C LEU A 81 -11.31 5.05 -10.67
N ALA A 82 -12.51 5.50 -11.05
CA ALA A 82 -13.22 4.95 -12.22
C ALA A 82 -12.38 5.09 -13.49
N ARG A 83 -11.67 6.21 -13.66
CA ARG A 83 -10.74 6.42 -14.78
C ARG A 83 -9.50 5.53 -14.68
N GLU A 84 -8.95 5.36 -13.48
CA GLU A 84 -7.80 4.47 -13.22
C GLU A 84 -8.15 2.99 -13.44
N PHE A 85 -9.40 2.61 -13.23
CA PHE A 85 -9.94 1.30 -13.60
C PHE A 85 -10.36 1.23 -15.08
N GLY A 86 -10.00 2.23 -15.91
CA GLY A 86 -10.29 2.22 -17.34
C GLY A 86 -11.78 2.29 -17.69
N GLN A 87 -12.60 2.87 -16.81
CA GLN A 87 -14.06 3.01 -16.96
C GLN A 87 -14.84 1.69 -17.05
N TRP A 88 -14.24 0.58 -16.61
CA TRP A 88 -14.94 -0.70 -16.46
C TRP A 88 -16.00 -0.68 -15.35
N TYR A 89 -15.79 0.20 -14.38
CA TYR A 89 -16.70 0.46 -13.26
C TYR A 89 -17.11 1.93 -13.28
N LYS A 90 -18.37 2.19 -12.95
CA LYS A 90 -18.88 3.53 -12.77
C LYS A 90 -18.59 4.03 -11.37
N GLU A 91 -18.73 5.34 -11.18
CA GLU A 91 -18.54 5.96 -9.87
C GLU A 91 -19.52 5.39 -8.83
N GLU A 92 -20.76 5.11 -9.25
CA GLU A 92 -21.77 4.52 -8.36
C GLU A 92 -21.39 3.11 -7.89
N ASP A 93 -20.67 2.33 -8.70
CA ASP A 93 -20.25 0.99 -8.32
C ASP A 93 -19.25 1.05 -7.16
N LEU A 94 -18.36 2.05 -7.16
CA LEU A 94 -17.33 2.26 -6.13
C LEU A 94 -17.91 2.80 -4.82
N VAL A 95 -18.90 3.69 -4.91
CA VAL A 95 -19.58 4.28 -3.74
C VAL A 95 -20.51 3.28 -3.06
N ASN A 96 -21.06 2.32 -3.81
CA ASN A 96 -22.01 1.33 -3.29
C ASN A 96 -21.35 0.01 -2.83
N LEU A 97 -20.02 -0.07 -2.80
CA LEU A 97 -19.32 -1.27 -2.31
C LEU A 97 -19.71 -1.56 -0.86
N GLY A 98 -20.07 -2.82 -0.59
CA GLY A 98 -20.35 -3.30 0.75
C GLY A 98 -19.10 -3.47 1.61
N SER A 99 -19.31 -3.74 2.90
CA SER A 99 -18.22 -4.14 3.80
C SER A 99 -17.47 -5.36 3.22
N TYR A 100 -16.14 -5.29 3.28
CA TYR A 100 -15.22 -6.30 2.75
C TYR A 100 -15.22 -6.47 1.22
N GLN A 101 -16.06 -5.76 0.47
CA GLN A 101 -16.02 -5.76 -1.00
C GLN A 101 -14.98 -4.77 -1.50
N ILE A 102 -14.29 -5.16 -2.57
CA ILE A 102 -13.26 -4.34 -3.23
C ILE A 102 -13.39 -4.43 -4.74
N ILE A 103 -12.95 -3.38 -5.43
CA ILE A 103 -12.54 -3.45 -6.82
C ILE A 103 -11.02 -3.46 -6.86
N ILE A 104 -10.45 -4.38 -7.63
CA ILE A 104 -9.01 -4.57 -7.71
C ILE A 104 -8.53 -4.70 -9.16
N LYS A 105 -7.44 -4.01 -9.47
CA LYS A 105 -6.67 -4.15 -10.70
C LYS A 105 -5.29 -4.69 -10.29
N LEU A 106 -4.99 -5.93 -10.66
CA LEU A 106 -3.75 -6.61 -10.23
C LEU A 106 -2.65 -6.45 -11.27
N ALA A 107 -1.40 -6.31 -10.81
CA ALA A 107 -0.23 -6.56 -11.63
C ALA A 107 0.27 -8.00 -11.39
N ILE A 108 0.31 -8.80 -12.45
CA ILE A 108 0.77 -10.19 -12.45
C ILE A 108 1.83 -10.30 -13.55
N ASP A 109 3.06 -10.70 -13.22
CA ASP A 109 4.14 -10.90 -14.20
C ASP A 109 4.35 -9.72 -15.18
N ASN A 110 4.26 -8.48 -14.67
CA ASN A 110 4.32 -7.22 -15.44
C ASN A 110 3.14 -6.94 -16.37
N LEU A 111 2.08 -7.74 -16.31
CA LEU A 111 0.82 -7.49 -16.98
C LEU A 111 -0.22 -6.99 -15.98
N THR A 112 -0.97 -5.98 -16.39
CA THR A 112 -2.09 -5.48 -15.59
C THR A 112 -3.34 -6.24 -15.98
N SER A 113 -4.03 -6.81 -15.00
CA SER A 113 -5.32 -7.46 -15.20
C SER A 113 -6.39 -6.44 -15.58
N LEU A 114 -7.50 -6.92 -16.14
CA LEU A 114 -8.74 -6.15 -16.08
C LEU A 114 -9.12 -5.93 -14.61
N PRO A 115 -9.73 -4.80 -14.24
CA PRO A 115 -10.24 -4.63 -12.90
C PRO A 115 -11.39 -5.62 -12.67
N PHE A 116 -11.46 -6.19 -11.47
CA PHE A 116 -12.51 -7.11 -11.10
C PHE A 116 -12.94 -6.91 -9.65
N HIS A 117 -14.17 -7.34 -9.35
CA HIS A 117 -14.70 -7.33 -8.00
C HIS A 117 -14.16 -8.52 -7.19
N ALA A 118 -13.77 -8.28 -5.94
CA ALA A 118 -13.33 -9.30 -5.01
C ALA A 118 -13.86 -9.05 -3.59
N VAL A 119 -13.75 -10.05 -2.73
CA VAL A 119 -14.14 -9.97 -1.31
C VAL A 119 -12.91 -10.27 -0.45
N THR A 120 -12.66 -9.40 0.51
CA THR A 120 -11.55 -9.51 1.46
C THR A 120 -11.90 -10.45 2.61
N LEU A 121 -10.87 -10.98 3.27
CA LEU A 121 -11.07 -11.82 4.44
C LEU A 121 -11.64 -10.99 5.59
N PRO A 122 -12.55 -11.56 6.41
CA PRO A 122 -12.99 -10.90 7.62
C PRO A 122 -11.82 -10.71 8.59
N LEU A 123 -11.97 -9.81 9.55
CA LEU A 123 -10.98 -9.63 10.61
C LEU A 123 -10.65 -10.99 11.24
N PRO A 124 -9.36 -11.36 11.34
CA PRO A 124 -9.00 -12.62 11.96
C PRO A 124 -9.52 -12.65 13.39
N LYS A 125 -10.20 -13.72 13.78
CA LYS A 125 -10.69 -13.89 15.15
C LYS A 125 -9.47 -13.88 16.09
N SER A 126 -9.28 -12.79 16.81
CA SER A 126 -8.22 -12.67 17.82
C SER A 126 -8.65 -13.42 19.08
N ILE A 127 -8.56 -14.76 19.04
CA ILE A 127 -9.01 -15.63 20.14
C ILE A 127 -8.03 -15.58 21.32
N ASN A 128 -6.77 -15.24 21.07
CA ASN A 128 -5.69 -15.57 22.00
C ASN A 128 -5.28 -14.46 22.98
N GLN A 129 -5.91 -13.27 22.98
CA GLN A 129 -5.64 -12.11 23.87
C GLN A 129 -4.15 -11.83 24.20
N ASN A 130 -3.23 -12.27 23.34
CA ASN A 130 -1.80 -12.42 23.66
C ASN A 130 -0.99 -11.14 23.39
N ARG A 131 -1.64 -9.98 23.54
CA ARG A 131 -1.08 -8.66 23.23
C ARG A 131 0.32 -8.47 23.84
N GLN A 132 0.48 -8.82 25.12
CA GLN A 132 1.76 -8.69 25.83
C GLN A 132 2.87 -9.54 25.21
N LYS A 133 2.56 -10.79 24.82
CA LYS A 133 3.52 -11.70 24.18
C LYS A 133 3.94 -11.18 22.80
N VAL A 134 3.01 -10.66 22.01
CA VAL A 134 3.29 -10.05 20.70
C VAL A 134 4.21 -8.83 20.85
N ILE A 135 3.89 -7.93 21.80
CA ILE A 135 4.72 -6.74 22.05
C ILE A 135 6.13 -7.15 22.50
N LYS A 136 6.27 -8.10 23.41
CA LYS A 136 7.57 -8.59 23.89
C LYS A 136 8.42 -9.15 22.75
N LEU A 137 7.85 -10.07 21.95
CA LEU A 137 8.56 -10.69 20.82
C LEU A 137 8.93 -9.68 19.73
N SER A 138 8.04 -8.72 19.45
CA SER A 138 8.33 -7.64 18.50
C SER A 138 9.51 -6.77 18.98
N LYS A 139 9.51 -6.42 20.28
CA LYS A 139 10.62 -5.67 20.88
C LYS A 139 11.95 -6.40 20.80
N GLU A 140 11.96 -7.70 21.13
CA GLU A 140 13.16 -8.53 21.09
C GLU A 140 13.74 -8.71 19.68
N ARG A 141 12.88 -8.78 18.64
CA ARG A 141 13.33 -9.01 17.25
C ARG A 141 13.66 -7.74 16.48
N TYR A 142 12.88 -6.68 16.67
CA TYR A 142 12.88 -5.52 15.75
C TYR A 142 13.35 -4.21 16.39
N THR A 143 13.55 -4.17 17.71
CA THR A 143 14.04 -2.96 18.37
C THR A 143 15.54 -3.09 18.64
N LYS A 144 16.31 -2.03 18.38
CA LYS A 144 17.71 -1.99 18.83
C LYS A 144 17.73 -2.01 20.36
N LYS A 145 18.60 -2.83 20.95
CA LYS A 145 18.89 -2.75 22.38
C LYS A 145 19.40 -1.33 22.68
N THR A 146 18.65 -0.57 23.47
CA THR A 146 19.14 0.66 24.07
C THR A 146 20.32 0.28 24.94
N LYS A 147 21.51 0.83 24.64
CA LYS A 147 22.62 0.78 25.60
C LYS A 147 22.13 1.54 26.83
N SER A 148 21.95 0.85 27.95
CA SER A 148 21.80 1.50 29.24
C SER A 148 23.07 2.31 29.48
N THR A 149 23.00 3.62 29.35
CA THR A 149 23.95 4.53 29.98
C THR A 149 23.79 4.34 31.48
N SER A 150 24.72 3.55 32.03
CA SER A 150 25.11 3.53 33.45
C SER A 150 25.55 4.91 33.90
#